data_AF-A0A6G7B8V4-F1
#
_entry.id   AF-A0A6G7B8V4-F1
#
_cell.length_a   1.000
_cell.length_b   1.000
_cell.length_c   1.000
_cell.angle_alpha   90.00
_cell.angle_beta   90.00
_cell.angle_gamma   90.00
#
_symmetry.space_group_name_H-M   'P 1'
#
loop_
_entity.id
_entity.type
_entity.pdbx_description
1 polymer ?
#
loop_
_entity_poly.entity_id
_entity_poly.type
_entity_poly.pdbx_seq_one_letter_code
_entity_poly.pdbx_strand_id
1 'polypeptide(L)'
;MAQPQKINGSNVLGLFRLEKNAATEKAAIINYQTSLDFEFKRDSDSTSTKTGSLSTSGSLETTIKFSFVDNISKVSDDIRTSILNAEPAELWQVQLDRKNSEGKYFGCYVRGTVSSDSAKNDDGDNSTRECEFKCDGTPQYGWTDLDATIKEALSYAYQGIGVISDSDKQGGGKAYNTITDRGLGSATGK
;
A
#
# COMPACT_ATOMS: atom_id res chain seq x y z
N MET A 1 2.34 -14.99 25.98
CA MET A 1 1.66 -14.31 24.85
C MET A 1 2.41 -13.03 24.56
N ALA A 2 2.67 -12.71 23.28
CA ALA A 2 3.31 -11.44 22.94
C ALA A 2 2.36 -10.28 23.28
N GLN A 3 2.93 -9.16 23.74
CA GLN A 3 2.13 -7.95 23.99
C GLN A 3 1.53 -7.44 22.67
N PRO A 4 0.28 -6.95 22.67
CA PRO A 4 -0.33 -6.38 21.47
C PRO A 4 0.48 -5.18 20.98
N GLN A 5 0.72 -5.13 19.68
CA GLN A 5 1.43 -4.03 19.00
C GLN A 5 0.44 -3.26 18.13
N LYS A 6 0.58 -1.93 18.09
CA LYS A 6 -0.18 -1.07 17.18
C LYS A 6 0.43 -1.11 15.78
N ILE A 7 -0.41 -1.01 14.75
CA ILE A 7 0.00 -0.83 13.36
C ILE A 7 -0.35 0.61 12.98
N ASN A 8 0.58 1.34 12.38
CA ASN A 8 0.32 2.70 11.91
C ASN A 8 -0.24 2.65 10.48
N GLY A 9 -1.31 3.43 10.20
CA GLY A 9 -1.87 3.54 8.85
C GLY A 9 -0.85 4.03 7.82
N SER A 10 0.10 4.89 8.21
CA SER A 10 1.21 5.32 7.34
C SER A 10 2.14 4.19 6.91
N ASN A 11 2.10 3.06 7.63
CA ASN A 11 2.91 1.88 7.39
C ASN A 11 2.12 0.79 6.67
N VAL A 12 0.96 1.13 6.08
CA VAL A 12 0.13 0.24 5.29
C VAL A 12 0.09 0.78 3.85
N LEU A 13 0.62 0.01 2.91
CA LEU A 13 0.79 0.44 1.52
C LEU A 13 -0.11 -0.36 0.57
N GLY A 14 -0.60 0.30 -0.46
CA GLY A 14 -1.29 -0.33 -1.58
C GLY A 14 -0.35 -0.50 -2.76
N LEU A 15 -0.26 -1.71 -3.29
CA LEU A 15 0.46 -1.99 -4.53
C LEU A 15 -0.53 -2.47 -5.59
N PHE A 16 -0.27 -2.13 -6.85
CA PHE A 16 -1.13 -2.45 -7.97
C PHE A 16 -0.34 -3.03 -9.14
N ARG A 17 -0.98 -3.92 -9.90
CA ARG A 17 -0.47 -4.47 -11.16
C ARG A 17 -1.61 -4.91 -12.06
N LEU A 18 -1.53 -4.65 -13.37
CA LEU A 18 -2.43 -5.29 -14.34
C LEU A 18 -2.15 -6.79 -14.43
N GLU A 19 -3.19 -7.64 -14.42
CA GLU A 19 -3.01 -9.10 -14.38
C GLU A 19 -2.24 -9.62 -15.61
N LYS A 20 -2.43 -8.97 -16.77
CA LYS A 20 -1.69 -9.29 -18.02
C LYS A 20 -0.18 -9.11 -17.90
N ASN A 21 0.29 -8.25 -16.98
CA ASN A 21 1.70 -7.96 -16.76
C ASN A 21 2.32 -8.86 -15.68
N ALA A 22 1.56 -9.82 -15.12
CA ALA A 22 2.01 -10.60 -13.98
C ALA A 22 3.29 -11.42 -14.23
N ALA A 23 3.52 -11.82 -15.48
CA ALA A 23 4.69 -12.59 -15.89
C ALA A 23 5.92 -11.71 -16.23
N THR A 24 5.73 -10.42 -16.48
CA THR A 24 6.78 -9.53 -17.02
C THR A 24 7.15 -8.40 -16.07
N GLU A 25 6.28 -8.04 -15.14
CA GLU A 25 6.44 -6.88 -14.26
C GLU A 25 6.16 -7.23 -12.80
N LYS A 26 6.86 -6.56 -11.89
CA LYS A 26 6.54 -6.57 -10.45
C LYS A 26 5.39 -5.60 -10.17
N ALA A 27 4.66 -5.82 -9.09
CA ALA A 27 3.68 -4.85 -8.62
C ALA A 27 4.38 -3.57 -8.14
N ALA A 28 3.77 -2.42 -8.41
CA ALA A 28 4.30 -1.12 -8.04
C ALA A 28 3.48 -0.51 -6.89
N ILE A 29 4.13 0.27 -6.03
CA ILE A 29 3.42 1.07 -5.02
C ILE A 29 2.57 2.12 -5.72
N ILE A 30 1.32 2.29 -5.27
CA ILE A 30 0.51 3.44 -5.63
C ILE A 30 1.16 4.67 -4.98
N ASN A 31 1.71 5.58 -5.78
CA ASN A 31 2.46 6.71 -5.25
C ASN A 31 1.54 7.75 -4.61
N TYR A 32 2.04 8.44 -3.58
CA TYR A 32 1.33 9.50 -2.85
C TYR A 32 -0.05 9.11 -2.30
N GLN A 33 -0.17 7.87 -1.82
CA GLN A 33 -1.38 7.39 -1.15
C GLN A 33 -1.76 8.23 0.06
N THR A 34 -3.02 8.64 0.09
CA THR A 34 -3.65 9.38 1.20
C THR A 34 -4.59 8.49 2.01
N SER A 35 -5.25 7.52 1.38
CA SER A 35 -6.07 6.52 2.07
C SER A 35 -6.04 5.16 1.39
N LEU A 36 -6.29 4.11 2.18
CA LEU A 36 -6.44 2.73 1.71
C LEU A 36 -7.38 1.97 2.66
N ASP A 37 -8.58 1.68 2.18
CA ASP A 37 -9.66 1.06 2.95
C ASP A 37 -10.05 -0.27 2.32
N PHE A 38 -9.93 -1.35 3.09
CA PHE A 38 -10.37 -2.70 2.71
C PHE A 38 -11.67 -3.01 3.45
N GLU A 39 -12.76 -3.12 2.70
CA GLU A 39 -14.08 -3.44 3.24
C GLU A 39 -14.46 -4.87 2.87
N PHE A 40 -14.63 -5.72 3.88
CA PHE A 40 -15.11 -7.09 3.74
C PHE A 40 -16.55 -7.16 4.20
N LYS A 41 -17.48 -7.43 3.27
CA LYS A 41 -18.90 -7.57 3.56
C LYS A 41 -19.33 -9.01 3.30
N ARG A 42 -20.06 -9.61 4.24
CA ARG A 42 -20.71 -10.90 4.05
C ARG A 42 -22.14 -10.79 4.52
N ASP A 43 -23.07 -10.97 3.59
CA ASP A 43 -24.48 -11.08 3.95
C ASP A 43 -24.72 -12.47 4.56
N SER A 44 -25.50 -12.54 5.63
CA SER A 44 -25.89 -13.80 6.26
C SER A 44 -27.40 -13.84 6.42
N ASP A 45 -28.03 -14.86 5.85
CA ASP A 45 -29.46 -15.08 6.02
C ASP A 45 -29.69 -15.96 7.25
N SER A 46 -30.60 -15.53 8.12
CA SER A 46 -31.04 -16.32 9.27
C SER A 46 -32.48 -16.76 9.08
N THR A 47 -32.72 -18.07 9.06
CA THR A 47 -34.08 -18.63 9.09
C THR A 47 -34.42 -19.02 10.52
N SER A 48 -35.43 -18.37 11.11
CA SER A 48 -35.96 -18.75 12.42
C SER A 48 -36.68 -20.10 12.34
N THR A 49 -36.16 -21.11 13.02
CA THR A 49 -36.81 -22.42 13.16
C THR A 49 -37.44 -22.55 14.55
N LYS A 50 -38.31 -23.55 14.73
CA LYS A 50 -38.96 -23.84 16.02
C LYS A 50 -37.98 -24.21 17.14
N THR A 51 -36.71 -24.48 16.82
CA THR A 51 -35.66 -24.90 17.78
C THR A 51 -34.48 -23.92 17.83
N GLY A 52 -34.57 -22.76 17.18
CA GLY A 52 -33.50 -21.76 17.15
C GLY A 52 -33.30 -21.14 15.78
N SER A 53 -32.43 -20.13 15.71
CA SER A 53 -32.06 -19.49 14.45
C SER A 53 -31.03 -20.34 13.71
N LEU A 54 -31.31 -20.68 12.44
CA LEU A 54 -30.36 -21.31 11.53
C LEU A 54 -29.77 -20.22 10.62
N SER A 55 -28.48 -19.91 10.79
CA SER A 55 -27.78 -18.94 9.94
C SER A 55 -27.06 -19.63 8.79
N THR A 56 -27.34 -19.22 7.55
CA THR A 56 -26.56 -19.52 6.35
C THR A 56 -25.68 -18.32 6.01
N SER A 57 -24.36 -18.53 5.98
CA SER A 57 -23.42 -17.50 5.53
C SER A 57 -23.49 -17.36 4.00
N GLY A 58 -23.75 -16.15 3.51
CA GLY A 58 -23.70 -15.81 2.08
C GLY A 58 -22.28 -15.58 1.57
N SER A 59 -22.18 -15.19 0.29
CA SER A 59 -20.92 -14.90 -0.38
C SER A 59 -20.21 -13.70 0.24
N LEU A 60 -18.87 -13.74 0.26
CA LEU A 60 -18.04 -12.60 0.67
C LEU A 60 -17.93 -11.63 -0.51
N GLU A 61 -18.31 -10.38 -0.30
CA GLU A 61 -18.04 -9.26 -1.19
C GLU A 61 -16.90 -8.43 -0.59
N THR A 62 -15.91 -8.10 -1.42
CA THR A 62 -14.79 -7.25 -1.00
C THR A 62 -14.69 -6.05 -1.94
N THR A 63 -14.74 -4.86 -1.34
CA THR A 63 -14.56 -3.59 -2.03
C THR A 63 -13.38 -2.88 -1.40
N ILE A 64 -12.48 -2.36 -2.25
CA ILE A 64 -11.31 -1.62 -1.78
C ILE A 64 -11.41 -0.21 -2.31
N LYS A 65 -11.26 0.77 -1.41
CA LYS A 65 -11.21 2.18 -1.75
C LYS A 65 -9.82 2.70 -1.48
N PHE A 66 -9.27 3.48 -2.41
CA PHE A 66 -7.98 4.12 -2.20
C PHE A 66 -7.96 5.49 -2.85
N SER A 67 -7.24 6.40 -2.22
CA SER A 67 -7.04 7.76 -2.73
C SER A 67 -5.57 8.12 -2.73
N PHE A 68 -5.17 8.96 -3.69
CA PHE A 68 -3.81 9.44 -3.83
C PHE A 68 -3.75 10.80 -4.54
N VAL A 69 -2.67 11.54 -4.33
CA VAL A 69 -2.35 12.73 -5.13
C VAL A 69 -1.96 12.28 -6.54
N ASP A 70 -2.63 12.83 -7.55
CA ASP A 70 -2.42 12.41 -8.93
C ASP A 70 -0.97 12.67 -9.35
N ASN A 71 -0.41 11.75 -10.12
CA ASN A 71 1.00 11.75 -10.47
C ASN A 71 1.28 11.01 -11.78
N ILE A 72 2.38 11.41 -12.42
CA ILE A 72 2.85 10.82 -13.67
C ILE A 72 3.70 9.60 -13.34
N SER A 73 3.05 8.46 -13.15
CA SER A 73 3.72 7.17 -12.94
C SER A 73 2.99 6.05 -13.66
N LYS A 74 3.74 5.01 -14.03
CA LYS A 74 3.18 3.84 -14.72
C LYS A 74 1.99 3.23 -13.98
N VAL A 75 2.06 3.16 -12.65
CA VAL A 75 0.96 2.60 -11.84
C VAL A 75 -0.31 3.47 -11.91
N SER A 76 -0.17 4.80 -11.96
CA SER A 76 -1.32 5.71 -12.13
C SER A 76 -2.02 5.46 -13.47
N ASP A 77 -1.22 5.33 -14.53
CA ASP A 77 -1.69 5.01 -15.88
C ASP A 77 -2.31 3.61 -15.98
N ASP A 78 -1.71 2.61 -15.31
CA ASP A 78 -2.21 1.24 -15.27
C ASP A 78 -3.57 1.17 -14.56
N ILE A 79 -3.78 1.91 -13.46
CA ILE A 79 -5.09 2.00 -12.78
C ILE A 79 -6.13 2.58 -13.74
N ARG A 80 -5.77 3.65 -14.47
CA ARG A 80 -6.66 4.29 -15.44
C ARG A 80 -6.94 3.38 -16.65
N THR A 81 -5.96 2.60 -17.07
CA THR A 81 -6.09 1.58 -18.12
C THR A 81 -7.05 0.47 -17.68
N SER A 82 -6.98 0.02 -16.42
CA SER A 82 -7.87 -1.00 -15.89
C SER A 82 -9.34 -0.60 -16.01
N ILE A 83 -9.70 0.62 -15.63
CA ILE A 83 -11.09 1.10 -15.75
C ILE A 83 -11.49 1.35 -17.21
N LEU A 84 -10.64 1.99 -18.02
CA LEU A 84 -10.98 2.35 -19.40
C LEU A 84 -11.18 1.12 -20.29
N ASN A 85 -10.42 0.06 -20.06
CA ASN A 85 -10.43 -1.16 -20.88
C ASN A 85 -11.13 -2.35 -20.20
N ALA A 86 -11.69 -2.16 -18.99
CA ALA A 86 -12.18 -3.24 -18.14
C ALA A 86 -11.16 -4.38 -17.95
N GLU A 87 -9.87 -4.02 -17.82
CA GLU A 87 -8.81 -5.00 -17.68
C GLU A 87 -8.68 -5.45 -16.22
N PRO A 88 -8.58 -6.78 -15.97
CA PRO A 88 -8.39 -7.30 -14.63
C PRO A 88 -7.00 -6.95 -14.09
N ALA A 89 -6.95 -6.75 -12.78
CA ALA A 89 -5.77 -6.33 -12.07
C ALA A 89 -5.67 -7.02 -10.71
N GLU A 90 -4.51 -6.85 -10.11
CA GLU A 90 -4.12 -7.37 -8.82
C GLU A 90 -3.81 -6.20 -7.89
N LEU A 91 -4.25 -6.30 -6.64
CA LEU A 91 -3.99 -5.30 -5.61
C LEU A 91 -3.50 -5.98 -4.32
N TRP A 92 -2.48 -5.39 -3.70
CA TRP A 92 -1.96 -5.82 -2.42
C TRP A 92 -2.07 -4.70 -1.39
N GLN A 93 -2.49 -5.05 -0.18
CA GLN A 93 -2.27 -4.23 1.03
C GLN A 93 -1.12 -4.84 1.82
N VAL A 94 -0.04 -4.10 2.04
CA VAL A 94 1.16 -4.59 2.73
C VAL A 94 1.40 -3.79 4.00
N GLN A 95 1.60 -4.49 5.12
CA GLN A 95 1.86 -3.89 6.44
C GLN A 95 3.35 -3.91 6.75
N LEU A 96 3.99 -2.74 6.81
CA LEU A 96 5.42 -2.60 7.05
C LEU A 96 5.82 -2.94 8.50
N ASP A 97 4.91 -2.74 9.45
CA ASP A 97 5.13 -3.02 10.88
C ASP A 97 5.07 -4.51 11.22
N ARG A 98 4.50 -5.33 10.34
CA ARG A 98 4.22 -6.75 10.62
C ARG A 98 5.10 -7.65 9.77
N LYS A 99 6.14 -8.22 10.39
CA LYS A 99 7.08 -9.15 9.74
C LYS A 99 7.05 -10.55 10.35
N ASN A 100 7.33 -11.56 9.53
CA ASN A 100 7.60 -12.91 10.02
C ASN A 100 9.07 -13.10 10.40
N SER A 101 9.45 -14.30 10.83
CA SER A 101 10.83 -14.66 11.20
C SER A 101 11.84 -14.57 10.06
N GLU A 102 11.38 -14.57 8.81
CA GLU A 102 12.21 -14.40 7.60
C GLU A 102 12.34 -12.93 7.19
N GLY A 103 11.73 -11.99 7.91
CA GLY A 103 11.75 -10.57 7.59
C GLY A 103 10.77 -10.14 6.49
N LYS A 104 9.91 -11.06 6.01
CA LYS A 104 8.85 -10.77 5.02
C LYS A 104 7.68 -10.06 5.67
N TYR A 105 7.05 -9.16 4.94
CA TYR A 105 5.94 -8.32 5.38
C TYR A 105 4.60 -9.04 5.22
N PHE A 106 3.70 -8.84 6.17
CA PHE A 106 2.32 -9.34 6.07
C PHE A 106 1.58 -8.58 4.98
N GLY A 107 0.84 -9.30 4.14
CA GLY A 107 0.02 -8.70 3.11
C GLY A 107 -1.32 -9.38 2.89
N CYS A 108 -2.28 -8.62 2.38
CA CYS A 108 -3.55 -9.09 1.83
C CYS A 108 -3.51 -8.92 0.32
N TYR A 109 -3.84 -9.97 -0.42
CA TYR A 109 -3.86 -10.02 -1.87
C TYR A 109 -5.28 -10.20 -2.39
N VAL A 110 -5.63 -9.43 -3.42
CA VAL A 110 -6.89 -9.56 -4.15
C VAL A 110 -6.67 -9.47 -5.66
N ARG A 111 -7.63 -9.98 -6.42
CA ARG A 111 -7.79 -9.73 -7.85
C ARG A 111 -9.13 -9.07 -8.08
N GLY A 112 -9.30 -8.41 -9.21
CA GLY A 112 -10.53 -7.72 -9.53
C GLY A 112 -10.35 -6.70 -10.63
N THR A 113 -11.25 -5.73 -10.66
CA THR A 113 -11.25 -4.63 -11.63
C THR A 113 -11.44 -3.30 -10.92
N VAL A 114 -10.80 -2.25 -11.44
CA VAL A 114 -11.12 -0.88 -11.03
C VAL A 114 -12.54 -0.59 -11.50
N SER A 115 -13.43 -0.27 -10.56
CA SER A 115 -14.85 -0.02 -10.83
C SER A 115 -15.19 1.46 -10.91
N SER A 116 -14.38 2.32 -10.27
CA SER A 116 -14.48 3.77 -10.42
C SER A 116 -13.12 4.43 -10.27
N ASP A 117 -12.95 5.53 -10.99
CA ASP A 117 -11.78 6.40 -10.95
C ASP A 117 -12.25 7.85 -11.15
N SER A 118 -12.21 8.64 -10.07
CA SER A 118 -12.63 10.03 -10.08
C SER A 118 -11.47 10.95 -9.77
N ALA A 119 -11.33 12.04 -10.54
CA ALA A 119 -10.28 13.02 -10.36
C ALA A 119 -10.87 14.37 -9.92
N LYS A 120 -10.27 15.00 -8.91
CA LYS A 120 -10.59 16.37 -8.46
C LYS A 120 -9.38 17.26 -8.76
N ASN A 121 -9.63 18.39 -9.42
CA ASN A 121 -8.60 19.28 -9.97
C ASN A 121 -8.95 20.74 -9.64
N ASP A 122 -9.02 21.04 -8.35
CA ASP A 122 -9.43 22.35 -7.86
C ASP A 122 -8.26 23.34 -7.95
N ASP A 123 -8.56 24.59 -8.33
CA ASP A 123 -7.55 25.65 -8.45
C ASP A 123 -6.94 25.98 -7.07
N GLY A 124 -5.61 25.99 -7.00
CA GLY A 124 -4.88 26.19 -5.74
C GLY A 124 -4.65 24.92 -4.91
N ASP A 125 -5.21 23.78 -5.29
CA ASP A 125 -5.01 22.48 -4.63
C ASP A 125 -4.28 21.48 -5.55
N ASN A 126 -3.73 20.42 -4.95
CA ASN A 126 -3.16 19.32 -5.72
C ASN A 126 -4.28 18.52 -6.39
N SER A 127 -4.04 18.05 -7.62
CA SER A 127 -4.91 17.06 -8.24
C SER A 127 -4.95 15.78 -7.41
N THR A 128 -6.14 15.22 -7.21
CA THR A 128 -6.33 13.98 -6.43
C THR A 128 -7.18 12.99 -7.20
N ARG A 129 -6.93 11.70 -6.95
CA ARG A 129 -7.72 10.60 -7.49
C ARG A 129 -8.29 9.73 -6.38
N GLU A 130 -9.59 9.45 -6.48
CA GLU A 130 -10.32 8.52 -5.63
C GLU A 130 -10.79 7.33 -6.48
N CYS A 131 -10.33 6.15 -6.13
CA CYS A 131 -10.55 4.91 -6.87
C CYS A 131 -11.27 3.88 -6.02
N GLU A 132 -12.13 3.10 -6.67
CA GLU A 132 -12.80 1.95 -6.08
C GLU A 132 -12.45 0.71 -6.90
N PHE A 133 -12.11 -0.37 -6.21
CA PHE A 133 -11.69 -1.64 -6.78
C PHE A 133 -12.63 -2.74 -6.29
N LYS A 134 -13.29 -3.38 -7.26
CA LYS A 134 -14.20 -4.48 -7.01
C LYS A 134 -13.43 -5.79 -7.09
N CYS A 135 -13.40 -6.53 -5.99
CA CYS A 135 -12.63 -7.76 -5.92
C CYS A 135 -13.43 -8.95 -6.47
N ASP A 136 -12.71 -9.81 -7.20
CA ASP A 136 -13.18 -11.11 -7.63
C ASP A 136 -12.62 -12.19 -6.68
N GLY A 137 -13.51 -13.01 -6.12
CA GLY A 137 -13.14 -14.12 -5.24
C GLY A 137 -12.81 -13.70 -3.80
N THR A 138 -12.05 -14.55 -3.11
CA THR A 138 -11.74 -14.37 -1.68
C THR A 138 -10.33 -13.81 -1.49
N PRO A 139 -10.17 -12.70 -0.75
CA PRO A 139 -8.87 -12.15 -0.38
C PRO A 139 -7.95 -13.19 0.28
N GLN A 140 -6.68 -13.19 -0.08
CA GLN A 140 -5.69 -14.13 0.44
C GLN A 140 -4.65 -13.40 1.29
N TYR A 141 -4.44 -13.86 2.52
CA TYR A 141 -3.35 -13.38 3.36
C TYR A 141 -2.06 -14.12 3.08
N GLY A 142 -0.93 -13.41 3.13
CA GLY A 142 0.38 -13.99 2.89
C GLY A 142 1.52 -13.16 3.45
N TRP A 143 2.74 -13.64 3.21
CA TRP A 143 3.98 -12.94 3.53
C TRP A 143 4.72 -12.61 2.23
N THR A 144 5.01 -11.34 2.00
CA THR A 144 5.68 -10.86 0.79
C THR A 144 6.98 -10.14 1.13
N ASP A 145 7.95 -10.22 0.24
CA ASP A 145 9.07 -9.29 0.27
C ASP A 145 8.70 -8.02 -0.51
N LEU A 146 9.38 -6.92 -0.21
CA LEU A 146 9.29 -5.68 -0.96
C LEU A 146 10.59 -5.46 -1.75
N ASP A 147 10.45 -4.96 -2.97
CA ASP A 147 11.61 -4.71 -3.83
C ASP A 147 12.56 -3.67 -3.23
N ALA A 148 13.85 -3.74 -3.59
CA ALA A 148 14.85 -2.80 -3.08
C ALA A 148 14.50 -1.35 -3.43
N THR A 149 13.98 -1.09 -4.63
CA THR A 149 13.55 0.24 -5.09
C THR A 149 12.37 0.77 -4.27
N ILE A 150 11.44 -0.10 -3.87
CA ILE A 150 10.32 0.25 -2.99
C ILE A 150 10.85 0.62 -1.60
N LYS A 151 11.79 -0.17 -1.07
CA LYS A 151 12.43 0.09 0.22
C LYS A 151 13.19 1.42 0.21
N GLU A 152 13.89 1.73 -0.89
CA GLU A 152 14.63 2.98 -1.08
C GLU A 152 13.69 4.20 -1.13
N ALA A 153 12.57 4.12 -1.85
CA ALA A 153 11.56 5.18 -1.91
C ALA A 153 10.87 5.45 -0.56
N LEU A 154 10.67 4.40 0.26
CA LEU A 154 10.11 4.51 1.61
C LEU A 154 11.13 5.06 2.62
N SER A 155 12.41 4.79 2.42
CA SER A 155 13.48 5.35 3.25
C SER A 155 13.78 6.79 2.84
N TYR A 156 12.95 7.73 3.29
CA TYR A 156 13.29 9.17 3.36
C TYR A 156 14.36 9.42 4.44
N ALA A 157 15.43 8.63 4.42
CA ALA A 157 16.59 8.84 5.25
C ALA A 157 17.42 9.98 4.67
N TYR A 158 17.99 10.84 5.52
CA TYR A 158 18.89 11.90 5.10
C TYR A 158 20.01 11.33 4.23
N GLN A 159 20.09 11.80 2.99
CA GLN A 159 21.14 11.48 2.05
C GLN A 159 22.25 12.52 2.22
N GLY A 160 23.48 12.04 2.41
CA GLY A 160 24.67 12.88 2.45
C GLY A 160 25.04 13.35 1.06
N ILE A 161 25.95 14.31 0.99
CA ILE A 161 26.39 14.92 -0.28
C ILE A 161 27.42 14.07 -1.05
N GLY A 162 27.80 12.90 -0.52
CA GLY A 162 28.78 12.01 -1.13
C GLY A 162 28.21 11.16 -2.27
N VAL A 163 29.10 10.46 -2.98
CA VAL A 163 28.71 9.53 -4.05
C VAL A 163 28.04 8.29 -3.44
N ILE A 164 26.84 7.97 -3.93
CA ILE A 164 26.11 6.76 -3.56
C ILE A 164 26.79 5.55 -4.22
N SER A 165 27.04 4.50 -3.44
CA SER A 165 27.66 3.25 -3.90
C SER A 165 26.97 2.04 -3.27
N ASP A 166 27.24 0.83 -3.79
CA ASP A 166 26.70 -0.40 -3.22
C ASP A 166 27.10 -0.61 -1.74
N SER A 167 28.24 -0.05 -1.32
CA SER A 167 28.72 -0.07 0.06
C SER A 167 28.19 1.07 0.94
N ASP A 168 27.71 2.17 0.34
CA ASP A 168 27.19 3.34 1.04
C ASP A 168 25.99 3.90 0.28
N LYS A 169 24.82 3.43 0.68
CA LYS A 169 23.52 3.80 0.11
C LYS A 169 23.03 5.17 0.58
N GLN A 170 23.78 5.85 1.44
CA GLN A 170 23.42 7.15 2.00
C GLN A 170 24.40 8.27 1.63
N GLY A 171 25.43 8.01 0.81
CA GLY A 171 26.42 9.02 0.40
C GLY A 171 27.10 9.70 1.60
N GLY A 172 27.37 8.95 2.66
CA GLY A 172 27.93 9.42 3.93
C GLY A 172 26.94 10.15 4.84
N GLY A 173 25.66 10.19 4.51
CA GLY A 173 24.61 10.87 5.27
C GLY A 173 24.16 10.11 6.51
N LYS A 174 23.89 10.85 7.59
CA LYS A 174 23.16 10.35 8.76
C LYS A 174 22.02 11.30 9.09
N ALA A 175 20.84 10.76 9.34
CA ALA A 175 19.69 11.55 9.73
C ALA A 175 19.91 12.21 11.11
N TYR A 176 19.48 13.47 11.22
CA TYR A 176 19.58 14.23 12.46
C TYR A 176 18.76 13.57 13.58
N ASN A 177 19.43 13.19 14.66
CA ASN A 177 18.78 12.66 15.85
C ASN A 177 18.41 13.80 16.80
N THR A 178 17.12 14.03 16.96
CA THR A 178 16.59 15.18 17.73
C THR A 178 16.88 15.14 19.24
N ILE A 179 17.34 14.01 19.76
CA ILE A 179 17.72 13.81 21.17
C ILE A 179 19.24 13.95 21.34
N THR A 180 20.03 13.31 20.49
CA THR A 180 21.50 13.27 20.66
C THR A 180 22.20 14.43 19.97
N ASP A 181 21.67 14.93 18.86
CA ASP A 181 22.37 15.89 18.00
C ASP A 181 21.93 17.34 18.29
N ARG A 182 21.05 17.53 19.26
CA ARG A 182 20.56 18.84 19.70
C ARG A 182 21.65 19.61 20.42
N GLY A 183 22.08 20.72 19.83
CA GLY A 183 23.14 21.58 20.38
C GLY A 183 24.55 21.06 20.14
N LEU A 184 24.70 19.96 19.39
CA LEU A 184 26.01 19.50 18.90
C LEU A 184 26.39 20.27 17.62
N GLY A 185 27.67 20.63 17.53
CA GLY A 185 28.24 21.44 16.46
C GLY A 185 29.33 22.35 17.01
N SER A 186 30.45 22.49 16.28
CA SER A 186 31.54 23.37 16.69
C SER A 186 31.97 24.24 15.52
N ALA A 187 32.02 25.55 15.73
CA ALA A 187 32.49 26.51 14.72
C ALA A 187 34.03 26.60 14.65
N THR A 188 34.76 25.60 15.16
CA THR A 188 36.23 25.62 15.25
C THR A 188 36.96 25.19 13.97
N GLY A 189 36.26 25.07 12.84
CA GLY A 189 36.87 24.85 11.52
C GLY A 189 36.21 25.77 10.51
N LYS A 190 37.04 26.59 9.85
CA LYS A 190 36.78 27.56 8.76
C LYS A 190 35.41 27.50 8.08
#